data_AF-A0A938SEG4-F1
#
_entry.id   AF-A0A938SEG4-F1
#
_cell.length_a   1.000
_cell.length_b   1.000
_cell.length_c   1.000
_cell.angle_alpha   90.00
_cell.angle_beta   90.00
_cell.angle_gamma   90.00
#
_symmetry.space_group_name_H-M   'P 1'
#
loop_
_entity.id
_entity.type
_entity.pdbx_description
1 polymer ?
#
loop_
_entity_poly.entity_id
_entity_poly.type
_entity_poly.pdbx_seq_one_letter_code
_entity_poly.pdbx_strand_id
1 'polypeptide(L)'
;MLNQQLTSTYAIVDTGQTKCYNNSTEITSPAAGQAFYGQDAQLAGNQPSYTSITAADGKKLVLDNVSGLTWMQSPDTNLDGSLTHADKLTYQQAVTFPATLNAMNYGGYNDWRLPSVKELYSLINQNGTDLSPTETTVPTGARAFIDTTYFGFAYGFIGESAGSGPGGTNVTERIIDSQWATATLYVANTSQMFGVNFADGRIKGYPISTTVGKPYHVLAVRGNTSYGVNQFANNGDGTITDNATGLMWSQADSGGSGLNWEQALAWVQTKNSENYLGHNDWRLPDAKELQSIVDYTRSPNTTNSAAIDPLFNSTQITNPANQTDYPFYWASTTHLAIDTAGNVNASEGVYVAFGRAMGYMNNSWKDVHGAGCQRSDPKSGDPASYPNGRGPQGDEVNIYNYVRLVRDAGNASPALSVTIAADSVSENAGSAA
;
A
#
# COMPACT_ATOMS: atom_id res chain seq x y z
N MET A 1 20.70 14.62 30.45
CA MET A 1 20.24 13.90 29.24
C MET A 1 19.51 14.92 28.40
N LEU A 2 20.03 15.29 27.23
CA LEU A 2 19.31 16.19 26.33
C LEU A 2 18.08 15.42 25.83
N ASN A 3 16.89 15.96 26.07
CA ASN A 3 15.69 15.58 25.33
C ASN A 3 15.93 15.96 23.87
N GLN A 4 16.38 15.01 23.04
CA GLN A 4 16.19 15.15 21.60
C GLN A 4 14.69 15.11 21.37
N GLN A 5 14.12 16.25 21.00
CA GLN A 5 12.78 16.32 20.46
C GLN A 5 12.80 15.50 19.16
N LEU A 6 12.17 14.33 19.17
CA LEU A 6 12.02 13.50 17.97
C LEU A 6 11.21 14.31 16.95
N THR A 7 11.85 14.77 15.88
CA THR A 7 11.16 15.39 14.75
C THR A 7 10.90 14.31 13.70
N SER A 8 9.69 13.77 13.68
CA SER A 8 9.24 12.87 12.59
C SER A 8 9.42 13.55 11.24
N THR A 9 9.95 12.80 10.26
CA THR A 9 10.17 13.28 8.89
C THR A 9 8.99 13.01 7.96
N TYR A 10 8.10 12.08 8.33
CA TYR A 10 6.81 11.90 7.66
C TYR A 10 5.78 11.24 8.57
N ALA A 11 4.52 11.62 8.40
CA ALA A 11 3.39 10.95 9.01
C ALA A 11 2.82 9.90 8.04
N ILE A 12 2.43 8.74 8.57
CA ILE A 12 1.75 7.70 7.79
C ILE A 12 0.27 8.06 7.70
N VAL A 13 -0.25 8.15 6.47
CA VAL A 13 -1.69 8.32 6.23
C VAL A 13 -2.42 7.07 6.73
N ASP A 14 -3.50 7.23 7.47
CA ASP A 14 -4.36 6.15 7.93
C ASP A 14 -5.04 5.43 6.74
N THR A 15 -5.52 4.21 6.94
CA THR A 15 -6.19 3.44 5.88
C THR A 15 -7.58 3.99 5.53
N GLY A 16 -8.16 4.79 6.43
CA GLY A 16 -9.52 5.32 6.37
C GLY A 16 -10.59 4.34 6.83
N GLN A 17 -10.26 3.11 7.23
CA GLN A 17 -11.25 2.10 7.61
C GLN A 17 -11.88 2.46 8.97
N THR A 18 -13.20 2.72 8.97
CA THR A 18 -13.92 3.19 10.18
C THR A 18 -14.86 2.16 10.79
N LYS A 19 -14.91 0.95 10.23
CA LYS A 19 -15.83 -0.13 10.64
C LYS A 19 -15.05 -1.35 11.09
N CYS A 20 -15.65 -2.10 12.02
CA CYS A 20 -15.11 -3.38 12.48
C CYS A 20 -15.80 -4.54 11.79
N TYR A 21 -15.07 -5.64 11.66
CA TYR A 21 -15.52 -6.85 10.96
C TYR A 21 -15.15 -8.09 11.77
N ASN A 22 -15.96 -9.13 11.65
CA ASN A 22 -15.58 -10.49 12.05
C ASN A 22 -14.95 -11.22 10.85
N ASN A 23 -15.05 -12.55 10.83
CA ASN A 23 -14.55 -13.41 9.75
C ASN A 23 -15.31 -13.30 8.41
N SER A 24 -16.42 -12.57 8.31
CA SER A 24 -17.19 -12.48 7.07
C SER A 24 -18.05 -11.21 6.90
N THR A 25 -18.45 -10.56 7.99
CA THR A 25 -19.39 -9.43 7.97
C THR A 25 -18.93 -8.27 8.84
N GLU A 26 -19.53 -7.10 8.62
CA GLU A 26 -19.45 -5.95 9.52
C GLU A 26 -20.06 -6.30 10.89
N ILE A 27 -19.47 -5.76 11.96
CA ILE A 27 -19.93 -5.88 13.34
C ILE A 27 -19.82 -4.52 14.03
N THR A 28 -20.58 -4.33 15.11
CA THR A 28 -20.29 -3.25 16.07
C THR A 28 -18.88 -3.44 16.61
N SER A 29 -18.12 -2.34 16.74
CA SER A 29 -16.77 -2.38 17.30
C SER A 29 -16.77 -3.08 18.66
N PRO A 30 -16.03 -4.20 18.80
CA PRO A 30 -16.01 -4.95 20.05
C PRO A 30 -15.30 -4.17 21.16
N ALA A 31 -15.62 -4.45 22.42
CA ALA A 31 -14.92 -3.87 23.57
C ALA A 31 -13.60 -4.61 23.86
N ALA A 32 -12.69 -3.99 24.61
CA ALA A 32 -11.47 -4.65 25.08
C ALA A 32 -11.78 -5.98 25.79
N GLY A 33 -11.03 -7.03 25.48
CA GLY A 33 -11.26 -8.39 25.99
C GLY A 33 -12.26 -9.22 25.17
N GLN A 34 -12.98 -8.63 24.21
CA GLN A 34 -13.86 -9.39 23.31
C GLN A 34 -13.11 -9.86 22.05
N ALA A 35 -13.67 -10.88 21.39
CA ALA A 35 -13.20 -11.36 20.11
C ALA A 35 -13.17 -10.21 19.08
N PHE A 36 -12.16 -10.24 18.21
CA PHE A 36 -11.92 -9.22 17.18
C PHE A 36 -11.67 -7.78 17.69
N TYR A 37 -11.37 -7.55 18.97
CA TYR A 37 -10.93 -6.24 19.46
C TYR A 37 -9.48 -5.92 19.06
N GLY A 38 -9.24 -4.66 18.68
CA GLY A 38 -7.93 -4.14 18.26
C GLY A 38 -7.77 -3.98 16.74
N GLN A 39 -8.90 -3.85 16.02
CA GLN A 39 -8.90 -3.61 14.57
C GLN A 39 -8.53 -2.17 14.24
N ASP A 40 -8.14 -1.95 12.98
CA ASP A 40 -7.81 -0.65 12.37
C ASP A 40 -8.79 0.46 12.78
N ALA A 41 -10.09 0.24 12.58
CA ALA A 41 -11.16 1.17 12.92
C ALA A 41 -11.27 1.57 14.40
N GLN A 42 -10.56 0.88 15.31
CA GLN A 42 -10.55 1.17 16.74
C GLN A 42 -9.29 1.92 17.18
N LEU A 43 -8.37 2.18 16.25
CA LEU A 43 -7.12 2.87 16.48
C LEU A 43 -7.23 4.31 15.97
N ALA A 44 -6.53 5.22 16.63
CA ALA A 44 -6.40 6.59 16.14
C ALA A 44 -5.22 6.64 15.17
N GLY A 45 -5.45 7.15 13.96
CA GLY A 45 -4.42 7.38 12.96
C GLY A 45 -4.60 8.73 12.26
N ASN A 46 -3.63 9.08 11.40
CA ASN A 46 -3.69 10.32 10.63
C ASN A 46 -4.69 10.17 9.47
N GLN A 47 -5.96 10.39 9.76
CA GLN A 47 -7.06 10.24 8.80
C GLN A 47 -6.75 10.94 7.46
N PRO A 48 -7.07 10.31 6.30
CA PRO A 48 -6.81 10.91 4.99
C PRO A 48 -7.35 12.33 4.91
N SER A 49 -6.51 13.28 4.49
CA SER A 49 -6.88 14.69 4.39
C SER A 49 -6.23 15.30 3.17
N TYR A 50 -7.06 15.86 2.29
CA TYR A 50 -6.63 16.36 0.99
C TYR A 50 -7.08 17.81 0.76
N THR A 51 -6.33 18.54 -0.05
CA THR A 51 -6.67 19.89 -0.49
C THR A 51 -6.51 20.02 -1.99
N SER A 52 -7.61 20.30 -2.68
CA SER A 52 -7.62 20.58 -4.11
C SER A 52 -7.01 21.95 -4.39
N ILE A 53 -6.01 22.00 -5.27
CA ILE A 53 -5.32 23.22 -5.67
C ILE A 53 -5.59 23.45 -7.16
N THR A 54 -5.97 24.68 -7.51
CA THR A 54 -5.94 25.14 -8.91
C THR A 54 -4.75 26.05 -9.07
N ALA A 55 -3.76 25.60 -9.82
CA ALA A 55 -2.58 26.38 -10.14
C ALA A 55 -2.92 27.54 -11.10
N ALA A 56 -2.02 28.52 -11.20
CA ALA A 56 -2.22 29.72 -12.03
C ALA A 56 -2.39 29.40 -13.53
N ASP A 57 -1.78 28.31 -14.00
CA ASP A 57 -1.93 27.77 -15.36
C ASP A 57 -3.21 26.92 -15.55
N GLY A 58 -4.10 26.91 -14.54
CA GLY A 58 -5.37 26.20 -14.55
C GLY A 58 -5.27 24.71 -14.20
N LYS A 59 -4.07 24.15 -14.03
CA LYS A 59 -3.89 22.73 -13.70
C LYS A 59 -4.41 22.42 -12.29
N LYS A 60 -4.96 21.21 -12.14
CA LYS A 60 -5.53 20.74 -10.89
C LYS A 60 -4.56 19.80 -10.18
N LEU A 61 -4.24 20.13 -8.95
CA LEU A 61 -3.34 19.36 -8.09
C LEU A 61 -4.06 18.98 -6.80
N VAL A 62 -3.54 17.97 -6.09
CA VAL A 62 -4.04 17.56 -4.78
C VAL A 62 -2.88 17.54 -3.79
N LEU A 63 -2.94 18.37 -2.75
CA LEU A 63 -2.06 18.26 -1.59
C LEU A 63 -2.62 17.22 -0.64
N ASP A 64 -1.82 16.23 -0.27
CA ASP A 64 -2.07 15.36 0.87
C ASP A 64 -1.50 16.04 2.12
N ASN A 65 -2.41 16.46 3.01
CA ASN A 65 -2.09 17.23 4.21
C ASN A 65 -1.37 16.41 5.29
N VAL A 66 -1.38 15.07 5.17
CA VAL A 66 -0.71 14.17 6.11
C VAL A 66 0.70 13.86 5.62
N SER A 67 0.85 13.41 4.38
CA SER A 67 2.17 13.03 3.84
C SER A 67 3.03 14.23 3.46
N GLY A 68 2.40 15.39 3.17
CA GLY A 68 3.07 16.56 2.60
C GLY A 68 3.44 16.38 1.12
N LEU A 69 2.88 15.36 0.46
CA LEU A 69 3.03 15.13 -0.97
C LEU A 69 1.98 15.92 -1.75
N THR A 70 2.36 16.47 -2.90
CA THR A 70 1.43 17.08 -3.86
C THR A 70 1.40 16.25 -5.13
N TRP A 71 0.21 15.97 -5.61
CA TRP A 71 -0.06 15.07 -6.72
C TRP A 71 -0.69 15.82 -7.89
N MET A 72 -0.48 15.33 -9.10
CA MET A 72 -1.44 15.58 -10.18
C MET A 72 -2.82 15.08 -9.73
N GLN A 73 -3.89 15.80 -10.07
CA GLN A 73 -5.23 15.38 -9.69
C GLN A 73 -5.72 14.11 -10.42
N SER A 74 -5.33 13.95 -11.69
CA SER A 74 -5.86 12.92 -12.57
C SER A 74 -4.72 12.17 -13.27
N PRO A 75 -4.90 10.87 -13.57
CA PRO A 75 -3.99 10.12 -14.44
C PRO A 75 -4.20 10.43 -15.94
N ASP A 76 -4.90 11.50 -16.29
CA ASP A 76 -4.99 12.05 -17.64
C ASP A 76 -3.59 12.55 -18.07
N THR A 77 -2.88 11.73 -18.85
CA THR A 77 -1.49 12.00 -19.25
C THR A 77 -1.40 12.77 -20.56
N ASN A 78 -2.48 12.79 -21.35
CA ASN A 78 -2.54 13.53 -22.61
C ASN A 78 -3.10 14.97 -22.45
N LEU A 79 -3.67 15.27 -21.27
CA LEU A 79 -4.21 16.56 -20.84
C LEU A 79 -5.42 17.06 -21.64
N ASP A 80 -6.22 16.14 -22.20
CA ASP A 80 -7.43 16.45 -22.96
C ASP A 80 -8.71 16.58 -22.09
N GLY A 81 -8.60 16.26 -20.79
CA GLY A 81 -9.69 16.33 -19.83
C GLY A 81 -10.60 15.11 -19.78
N SER A 82 -10.32 14.06 -20.56
CA SER A 82 -11.09 12.81 -20.62
C SER A 82 -10.21 11.63 -20.23
N LEU A 83 -10.62 10.87 -19.21
CA LEU A 83 -9.88 9.70 -18.80
C LEU A 83 -10.25 8.48 -19.66
N THR A 84 -9.32 8.07 -20.52
CA THR A 84 -9.48 6.98 -21.50
C THR A 84 -8.27 6.03 -21.49
N HIS A 85 -8.33 4.97 -22.29
CA HIS A 85 -7.19 4.06 -22.46
C HIS A 85 -5.95 4.76 -23.04
N ALA A 86 -6.13 5.85 -23.79
CA ALA A 86 -5.02 6.62 -24.37
C ALA A 86 -4.14 7.31 -23.31
N ASP A 87 -4.64 7.46 -22.08
CA ASP A 87 -3.89 8.03 -20.95
C ASP A 87 -2.94 7.05 -20.28
N LYS A 88 -3.10 5.76 -20.55
CA LYS A 88 -2.20 4.76 -19.99
C LYS A 88 -0.87 4.76 -20.75
N LEU A 89 0.21 4.62 -20.00
CA LEU A 89 1.58 4.66 -20.50
C LEU A 89 2.28 3.31 -20.28
N THR A 90 3.11 2.89 -21.24
CA THR A 90 4.09 1.83 -20.97
C THR A 90 5.04 2.27 -19.85
N TYR A 91 5.74 1.33 -19.22
CA TYR A 91 6.67 1.68 -18.15
C TYR A 91 7.75 2.69 -18.57
N GLN A 92 8.31 2.55 -19.78
CA GLN A 92 9.32 3.47 -20.31
C GLN A 92 8.77 4.88 -20.50
N GLN A 93 7.51 5.01 -20.93
CA GLN A 93 6.82 6.29 -21.01
C GLN A 93 6.53 6.86 -19.61
N ALA A 94 6.09 6.02 -18.66
CA ALA A 94 5.85 6.44 -17.28
C ALA A 94 7.10 7.01 -16.60
N VAL A 95 8.28 6.41 -16.83
CA VAL A 95 9.57 6.90 -16.31
C VAL A 95 9.94 8.27 -16.86
N THR A 96 9.58 8.57 -18.11
CA THR A 96 9.95 9.83 -18.78
C THR A 96 8.88 10.92 -18.65
N PHE A 97 7.65 10.55 -18.32
CA PHE A 97 6.51 11.46 -18.18
C PHE A 97 6.77 12.65 -17.21
N PRO A 98 7.39 12.47 -16.03
CA PRO A 98 7.69 13.60 -15.14
C PRO A 98 8.62 14.65 -15.78
N ALA A 99 9.55 14.25 -16.65
CA ALA A 99 10.41 15.20 -17.36
C ALA A 99 9.60 16.08 -18.32
N THR A 100 8.56 15.54 -18.95
CA THR A 100 7.60 16.32 -19.77
C THR A 100 6.86 17.34 -18.93
N LEU A 101 6.34 16.94 -17.75
CA LEU A 101 5.66 17.85 -16.82
C LEU A 101 6.60 18.97 -16.34
N ASN A 102 7.85 18.63 -16.05
CA ASN A 102 8.85 19.59 -15.58
C ASN A 102 9.24 20.60 -16.67
N ALA A 103 9.38 20.14 -17.92
CA ALA A 103 9.70 21.01 -19.04
C ALA A 103 8.57 22.02 -19.36
N MET A 104 7.31 21.65 -19.13
CA MET A 104 6.15 22.54 -19.31
C MET A 104 5.79 23.35 -18.06
N ASN A 105 6.55 23.21 -16.98
CA ASN A 105 6.26 23.82 -15.68
C ASN A 105 4.83 23.54 -15.19
N TYR A 106 4.40 22.27 -15.29
CA TYR A 106 3.02 21.85 -15.01
C TYR A 106 2.59 22.27 -13.59
N GLY A 107 1.50 23.03 -13.49
CA GLY A 107 1.00 23.53 -12.22
C GLY A 107 1.89 24.60 -11.58
N GLY A 108 2.80 25.19 -12.36
CA GLY A 108 3.83 26.12 -11.87
C GLY A 108 5.08 25.45 -11.28
N TYR A 109 5.25 24.14 -11.46
CA TYR A 109 6.32 23.36 -10.83
C TYR A 109 7.15 22.53 -11.82
N ASN A 110 8.41 22.27 -11.44
CA ASN A 110 9.40 21.57 -12.27
C ASN A 110 10.19 20.46 -11.52
N ASP A 111 9.65 19.98 -10.41
CA ASP A 111 10.20 18.95 -9.52
C ASP A 111 9.29 17.70 -9.44
N TRP A 112 8.45 17.47 -10.46
CA TRP A 112 7.65 16.27 -10.60
C TRP A 112 8.52 15.03 -10.77
N ARG A 113 8.10 13.94 -10.13
CA ARG A 113 8.71 12.60 -10.23
C ARG A 113 7.64 11.52 -10.34
N LEU A 114 8.05 10.35 -10.84
CA LEU A 114 7.25 9.13 -10.71
C LEU A 114 7.32 8.68 -9.24
N PRO A 115 6.19 8.38 -8.58
CA PRO A 115 6.18 8.03 -7.16
C PRO A 115 6.87 6.69 -6.94
N SER A 116 7.51 6.54 -5.79
CA SER A 116 7.81 5.23 -5.22
C SER A 116 6.51 4.49 -4.85
N VAL A 117 6.61 3.17 -4.64
CA VAL A 117 5.46 2.38 -4.19
C VAL A 117 4.95 2.82 -2.80
N LYS A 118 5.83 3.28 -1.89
CA LYS A 118 5.42 3.83 -0.57
C LYS A 118 4.60 5.11 -0.74
N GLU A 119 5.02 6.01 -1.64
CA GLU A 119 4.26 7.23 -1.93
C GLU A 119 2.92 6.91 -2.59
N LEU A 120 2.88 6.07 -3.64
CA LEU A 120 1.61 5.79 -4.32
C LEU A 120 0.63 5.00 -3.42
N TYR A 121 1.14 4.09 -2.59
CA TYR A 121 0.34 3.33 -1.64
C TYR A 121 -0.23 4.20 -0.51
N SER A 122 0.35 5.38 -0.21
CA SER A 122 -0.20 6.30 0.78
C SER A 122 -1.61 6.77 0.44
N LEU A 123 -1.97 6.77 -0.85
CA LEU A 123 -3.29 7.16 -1.35
C LEU A 123 -4.36 6.07 -1.20
N ILE A 124 -3.98 4.82 -0.86
CA ILE A 124 -4.95 3.73 -0.72
C ILE A 124 -5.98 4.04 0.37
N ASN A 125 -7.26 3.94 0.04
CA ASN A 125 -8.38 4.00 0.98
C ASN A 125 -8.99 2.59 1.11
N GLN A 126 -8.84 1.99 2.29
CA GLN A 126 -9.25 0.59 2.54
C GLN A 126 -10.76 0.41 2.77
N ASN A 127 -11.55 1.47 2.57
CA ASN A 127 -13.00 1.33 2.36
C ASN A 127 -13.37 0.95 0.92
N GLY A 128 -12.41 0.89 -0.01
CA GLY A 128 -12.61 0.35 -1.35
C GLY A 128 -13.13 -1.09 -1.33
N THR A 129 -13.68 -1.55 -2.45
CA THR A 129 -14.19 -2.92 -2.61
C THR A 129 -13.53 -3.60 -3.79
N ASP A 130 -12.84 -4.69 -3.52
CA ASP A 130 -12.26 -5.56 -4.53
C ASP A 130 -13.34 -6.17 -5.43
N LEU A 131 -12.97 -6.34 -6.69
CA LEU A 131 -13.85 -6.81 -7.74
C LEU A 131 -13.41 -8.19 -8.20
N SER A 132 -14.37 -9.07 -8.51
CA SER A 132 -14.02 -10.33 -9.13
C SER A 132 -13.43 -10.10 -10.53
N PRO A 133 -12.29 -10.75 -10.87
CA PRO A 133 -11.66 -10.62 -12.18
C PRO A 133 -12.49 -11.18 -13.34
N THR A 134 -13.57 -11.91 -13.05
CA THR A 134 -14.46 -12.52 -14.06
C THR A 134 -15.62 -11.62 -14.44
N GLU A 135 -15.83 -10.51 -13.74
CA GLU A 135 -16.93 -9.60 -14.02
C GLU A 135 -16.65 -8.74 -15.25
N THR A 136 -17.71 -8.49 -16.00
CA THR A 136 -17.67 -7.70 -17.24
C THR A 136 -18.21 -6.29 -17.06
N THR A 137 -18.86 -6.02 -15.93
CA THR A 137 -19.36 -4.71 -15.54
C THR A 137 -18.96 -4.42 -14.09
N VAL A 138 -18.75 -3.14 -13.79
CA VAL A 138 -18.48 -2.70 -12.42
C VAL A 138 -19.78 -2.85 -11.61
N PRO A 139 -19.79 -3.64 -10.52
CA PRO A 139 -20.98 -3.81 -9.69
C PRO A 139 -21.48 -2.48 -9.12
N THR A 140 -22.81 -2.35 -9.01
CA THR A 140 -23.42 -1.20 -8.33
C THR A 140 -22.92 -1.11 -6.89
N GLY A 141 -22.44 0.07 -6.48
CA GLY A 141 -21.91 0.29 -5.14
C GLY A 141 -20.44 -0.08 -4.96
N ALA A 142 -19.76 -0.52 -6.02
CA ALA A 142 -18.31 -0.70 -6.02
C ALA A 142 -17.59 0.63 -5.75
N ARG A 143 -16.55 0.57 -4.91
CA ARG A 143 -15.76 1.74 -4.50
C ARG A 143 -14.30 1.49 -4.85
N ALA A 144 -13.68 2.47 -5.50
CA ALA A 144 -12.23 2.45 -5.72
C ALA A 144 -11.51 2.56 -4.36
N PHE A 145 -10.30 2.02 -4.31
CA PHE A 145 -9.38 2.16 -3.17
C PHE A 145 -8.64 3.50 -3.18
N ILE A 146 -9.24 4.56 -3.73
CA ILE A 146 -8.72 5.93 -3.73
C ILE A 146 -9.89 6.90 -3.53
N ASP A 147 -9.64 8.05 -2.90
CA ASP A 147 -10.69 9.06 -2.72
C ASP A 147 -11.00 9.79 -4.03
N THR A 148 -12.06 9.34 -4.70
CA THR A 148 -12.50 9.89 -5.99
C THR A 148 -13.15 11.27 -5.89
N THR A 149 -13.31 11.82 -4.68
CA THR A 149 -13.67 13.23 -4.49
C THR A 149 -12.51 14.15 -4.89
N TYR A 150 -11.27 13.69 -4.67
CA TYR A 150 -10.07 14.45 -4.93
C TYR A 150 -9.35 13.98 -6.17
N PHE A 151 -9.32 12.68 -6.46
CA PHE A 151 -8.52 12.10 -7.53
C PHE A 151 -9.35 11.57 -8.69
N GLY A 152 -8.87 11.80 -9.92
CA GLY A 152 -9.37 11.12 -11.10
C GLY A 152 -9.07 9.62 -11.03
N PHE A 153 -10.03 8.78 -11.38
CA PHE A 153 -9.89 7.34 -11.34
C PHE A 153 -10.70 6.68 -12.48
N ALA A 154 -10.14 5.61 -13.05
CA ALA A 154 -10.86 4.72 -13.96
C ALA A 154 -10.56 3.26 -13.61
N TYR A 155 -11.60 2.43 -13.73
CA TYR A 155 -11.45 0.98 -13.85
C TYR A 155 -10.82 0.63 -15.21
N GLY A 156 -10.52 -0.65 -15.46
CA GLY A 156 -10.02 -1.08 -16.76
C GLY A 156 -11.04 -0.87 -17.90
N PHE A 157 -10.53 -0.62 -19.10
CA PHE A 157 -11.27 -0.21 -20.29
C PHE A 157 -11.67 -1.44 -21.12
N ILE A 158 -12.81 -2.04 -20.80
CA ILE A 158 -13.30 -3.25 -21.49
C ILE A 158 -13.31 -3.07 -23.01
N GLY A 159 -12.67 -3.99 -23.72
CA GLY A 159 -12.55 -3.99 -25.18
C GLY A 159 -11.25 -3.40 -25.71
N GLU A 160 -10.49 -2.67 -24.88
CA GLU A 160 -9.16 -2.17 -25.21
C GLU A 160 -8.09 -3.25 -24.97
N SER A 161 -6.92 -3.09 -25.60
CA SER A 161 -5.81 -4.02 -25.44
C SER A 161 -5.14 -3.89 -24.07
N ALA A 162 -5.03 -4.98 -23.33
CA ALA A 162 -4.27 -5.04 -22.07
C ALA A 162 -2.75 -5.27 -22.28
N GLY A 163 -2.25 -5.09 -23.51
CA GLY A 163 -0.93 -5.51 -23.95
C GLY A 163 -0.90 -7.00 -24.37
N SER A 164 0.31 -7.56 -24.49
CA SER A 164 0.48 -8.98 -24.81
C SER A 164 0.46 -9.84 -23.54
N GLY A 165 -0.42 -10.84 -23.51
CA GLY A 165 -0.48 -11.81 -22.42
C GLY A 165 0.70 -12.78 -22.43
N PRO A 166 0.85 -13.63 -21.39
CA PRO A 166 1.77 -14.76 -21.43
C PRO A 166 1.50 -15.61 -22.69
N GLY A 167 2.49 -15.72 -23.59
CA GLY A 167 2.35 -16.45 -24.86
C GLY A 167 1.95 -15.60 -26.08
N GLY A 168 1.90 -14.27 -25.97
CA GLY A 168 1.69 -13.38 -27.12
C GLY A 168 0.25 -13.29 -27.61
N THR A 169 -0.73 -13.74 -26.83
CA THR A 169 -2.15 -13.52 -27.13
C THR A 169 -2.53 -12.08 -26.80
N ASN A 170 -3.24 -11.43 -27.73
CA ASN A 170 -3.90 -10.16 -27.44
C ASN A 170 -4.98 -10.43 -26.39
N VAL A 171 -4.79 -9.88 -25.20
CA VAL A 171 -5.78 -9.91 -24.13
C VAL A 171 -6.49 -8.57 -24.07
N THR A 172 -7.81 -8.58 -23.93
CA THR A 172 -8.57 -7.36 -23.69
C THR A 172 -8.56 -7.02 -22.20
N GLU A 173 -8.65 -5.74 -21.85
CA GLU A 173 -8.73 -5.33 -20.46
C GLU A 173 -10.00 -5.86 -19.77
N ARG A 174 -9.87 -6.16 -18.48
CA ARG A 174 -10.95 -6.44 -17.54
C ARG A 174 -11.16 -5.22 -16.65
N ILE A 175 -12.28 -5.17 -15.91
CA ILE A 175 -12.58 -4.04 -15.03
C ILE A 175 -11.51 -3.78 -13.95
N ILE A 176 -10.77 -4.81 -13.55
CA ILE A 176 -9.67 -4.69 -12.58
C ILE A 176 -8.33 -4.28 -13.19
N ASP A 177 -8.21 -4.17 -14.51
CA ASP A 177 -6.98 -3.77 -15.19
C ASP A 177 -6.76 -2.25 -15.11
N SER A 178 -6.78 -1.71 -13.89
CA SER A 178 -6.43 -0.34 -13.52
C SER A 178 -5.08 -0.32 -12.82
N GLN A 179 -4.05 -0.92 -13.41
CA GLN A 179 -2.72 -0.97 -12.78
C GLN A 179 -2.01 0.39 -12.86
N TRP A 180 -1.38 0.85 -11.77
CA TRP A 180 -0.70 2.16 -11.69
C TRP A 180 0.81 1.98 -11.49
N ALA A 181 1.59 2.71 -12.27
CA ALA A 181 3.04 2.60 -12.30
C ALA A 181 3.71 3.31 -11.11
N THR A 182 4.83 2.74 -10.64
CA THR A 182 5.72 3.36 -9.65
C THR A 182 7.17 3.27 -10.10
N ALA A 183 8.05 4.02 -9.46
CA ALA A 183 9.50 3.96 -9.68
C ALA A 183 10.17 2.77 -8.96
N THR A 184 9.46 2.02 -8.12
CA THR A 184 10.06 0.97 -7.28
C THR A 184 10.17 -0.35 -8.05
N LEU A 185 11.38 -0.70 -8.45
CA LEU A 185 11.69 -1.96 -9.13
C LEU A 185 11.72 -3.15 -8.16
N TYR A 186 11.35 -4.35 -8.63
CA TYR A 186 11.53 -5.55 -7.84
C TYR A 186 12.95 -6.12 -7.98
N VAL A 187 13.71 -6.12 -6.89
CA VAL A 187 15.13 -6.52 -6.90
C VAL A 187 15.40 -7.99 -7.24
N ALA A 188 14.44 -8.90 -7.05
CA ALA A 188 14.61 -10.29 -7.43
C ALA A 188 14.25 -10.57 -8.90
N ASN A 189 13.54 -9.64 -9.55
CA ASN A 189 13.14 -9.75 -10.95
C ASN A 189 13.17 -8.38 -11.62
N THR A 190 14.27 -8.08 -12.29
CA THR A 190 14.51 -6.81 -12.97
C THR A 190 13.57 -6.54 -14.15
N SER A 191 12.72 -7.51 -14.51
CA SER A 191 11.65 -7.32 -15.50
C SER A 191 10.32 -6.89 -14.86
N GLN A 192 10.32 -6.53 -13.58
CA GLN A 192 9.12 -6.09 -12.85
C GLN A 192 9.35 -4.83 -12.00
N MET A 193 8.29 -4.03 -11.87
CA MET A 193 8.13 -3.01 -10.82
C MET A 193 7.09 -3.47 -9.82
N PHE A 194 7.15 -2.97 -8.59
CA PHE A 194 5.96 -2.96 -7.73
C PHE A 194 5.02 -1.87 -8.21
N GLY A 195 3.75 -2.21 -8.45
CA GLY A 195 2.73 -1.21 -8.74
C GLY A 195 1.54 -1.34 -7.81
N VAL A 196 0.72 -0.29 -7.80
CA VAL A 196 -0.50 -0.18 -6.98
C VAL A 196 -1.72 -0.30 -7.90
N ASN A 197 -2.78 -0.95 -7.46
CA ASN A 197 -4.04 -1.00 -8.19
C ASN A 197 -5.18 -0.47 -7.33
N PHE A 198 -5.70 0.70 -7.68
CA PHE A 198 -6.82 1.30 -6.95
C PHE A 198 -8.18 0.66 -7.28
N ALA A 199 -8.27 -0.24 -8.27
CA ALA A 199 -9.47 -1.04 -8.51
C ALA A 199 -9.56 -2.30 -7.63
N ASP A 200 -8.41 -2.83 -7.17
CA ASP A 200 -8.35 -4.09 -6.41
C ASP A 200 -7.63 -3.97 -5.05
N GLY A 201 -7.09 -2.79 -4.72
CA GLY A 201 -6.57 -2.43 -3.40
C GLY A 201 -5.24 -3.07 -3.02
N ARG A 202 -4.35 -3.38 -3.98
CA ARG A 202 -3.14 -4.18 -3.72
C ARG A 202 -1.86 -3.59 -4.30
N ILE A 203 -0.73 -4.03 -3.73
CA ILE A 203 0.60 -3.92 -4.34
C ILE A 203 0.97 -5.25 -4.99
N LYS A 204 1.44 -5.24 -6.24
CA LYS A 204 1.85 -6.44 -6.98
C LYS A 204 3.04 -6.17 -7.89
N GLY A 205 3.74 -7.23 -8.30
CA GLY A 205 4.74 -7.18 -9.36
C GLY A 205 4.12 -7.01 -10.75
N TYR A 206 4.45 -5.93 -11.45
CA TYR A 206 3.99 -5.63 -12.81
C TYR A 206 5.13 -5.72 -13.81
N PRO A 207 4.93 -6.35 -14.99
CA PRO A 207 5.96 -6.47 -16.00
C PRO A 207 6.35 -5.10 -16.58
N ILE A 208 7.64 -4.85 -16.78
CA ILE A 208 8.12 -3.59 -17.39
C ILE A 208 8.72 -3.79 -18.80
N SER A 209 8.71 -5.02 -19.30
CA SER A 209 9.28 -5.36 -20.60
C SER A 209 8.51 -4.71 -21.74
N THR A 210 9.25 -4.10 -22.67
CA THR A 210 8.69 -3.54 -23.92
C THR A 210 8.05 -4.61 -24.79
N THR A 211 8.49 -5.87 -24.70
CA THR A 211 7.88 -6.99 -25.43
C THR A 211 6.45 -7.27 -24.94
N VAL A 212 6.21 -7.12 -23.64
CA VAL A 212 4.86 -7.26 -23.07
C VAL A 212 4.02 -6.06 -23.48
N GLY A 213 4.60 -4.86 -23.39
CA GLY A 213 3.97 -3.61 -23.84
C GLY A 213 2.73 -3.22 -23.02
N LYS A 214 2.60 -3.73 -21.79
CA LYS A 214 1.44 -3.46 -20.94
C LYS A 214 1.40 -1.97 -20.53
N PRO A 215 0.27 -1.28 -20.73
CA PRO A 215 0.12 0.12 -20.33
C PRO A 215 -0.43 0.23 -18.89
N TYR A 216 -0.10 1.35 -18.22
CA TYR A 216 -0.40 1.63 -16.82
C TYR A 216 -0.94 3.05 -16.65
N HIS A 217 -1.82 3.26 -15.68
CA HIS A 217 -2.11 4.62 -15.21
C HIS A 217 -0.86 5.21 -14.53
N VAL A 218 -0.70 6.53 -14.61
CA VAL A 218 0.45 7.25 -14.05
C VAL A 218 -0.05 8.48 -13.30
N LEU A 219 0.39 8.65 -12.06
CA LEU A 219 0.36 9.94 -11.36
C LEU A 219 1.78 10.38 -11.13
N ALA A 220 2.05 11.66 -11.37
CA ALA A 220 3.28 12.28 -10.89
C ALA A 220 3.05 12.90 -9.50
N VAL A 221 4.10 12.89 -8.71
CA VAL A 221 4.15 13.42 -7.35
C VAL A 221 5.28 14.43 -7.21
N ARG A 222 5.13 15.36 -6.28
CA ARG A 222 6.15 16.31 -5.83
C ARG A 222 6.04 16.54 -4.31
N GLY A 223 6.95 17.32 -3.72
CA GLY A 223 6.97 17.55 -2.27
C GLY A 223 7.63 16.40 -1.49
N ASN A 224 7.46 16.38 -0.16
CA ASN A 224 8.18 15.58 0.85
C ASN A 224 9.01 14.40 0.31
N THR A 225 10.29 14.63 0.01
CA THR A 225 11.20 13.58 -0.50
C THR A 225 11.67 12.60 0.57
N SER A 226 11.31 12.83 1.84
CA SER A 226 11.63 11.93 2.96
C SER A 226 10.53 10.91 3.23
N TYR A 227 9.37 11.01 2.56
CA TYR A 227 8.26 10.09 2.77
C TYR A 227 8.66 8.65 2.43
N GLY A 228 8.51 7.74 3.40
CA GLY A 228 8.88 6.33 3.24
C GLY A 228 10.35 5.99 3.48
N VAL A 229 11.18 6.96 3.88
CA VAL A 229 12.57 6.75 4.30
C VAL A 229 12.62 6.59 5.83
N ASN A 230 12.77 5.36 6.29
CA ASN A 230 12.82 5.03 7.72
C ASN A 230 14.12 5.50 8.39
N GLN A 231 14.08 5.72 9.70
CA GLN A 231 15.24 6.03 10.55
C GLN A 231 15.21 5.15 11.81
N PHE A 232 15.50 3.86 11.61
CA PHE A 232 15.44 2.87 12.69
C PHE A 232 16.56 3.04 13.72
N ALA A 233 16.19 2.95 14.99
CA ALA A 233 17.06 2.91 16.14
C ALA A 233 16.69 1.70 17.01
N ASN A 234 17.65 0.83 17.26
CA ASN A 234 17.49 -0.27 18.22
C ASN A 234 17.65 0.27 19.65
N ASN A 235 16.64 0.07 20.50
CA ASN A 235 16.61 0.57 21.86
C ASN A 235 17.38 -0.32 22.85
N GLY A 236 17.82 -1.50 22.42
CA GLY A 236 18.57 -2.46 23.24
C GLY A 236 17.72 -3.25 24.23
N ASP A 237 16.40 -3.11 24.18
CA ASP A 237 15.42 -3.76 25.06
C ASP A 237 14.46 -4.70 24.32
N GLY A 238 14.76 -5.02 23.05
CA GLY A 238 13.90 -5.82 22.18
C GLY A 238 12.89 -4.98 21.38
N THR A 239 12.97 -3.65 21.43
CA THR A 239 12.19 -2.73 20.60
C THR A 239 13.06 -1.97 19.60
N ILE A 240 12.44 -1.54 18.49
CA ILE A 240 13.04 -0.69 17.46
C ILE A 240 12.14 0.53 17.28
N THR A 241 12.69 1.73 17.43
CA THR A 241 11.98 2.97 17.11
C THR A 241 12.32 3.41 15.69
N ASP A 242 11.31 3.71 14.89
CA ASP A 242 11.47 4.45 13.65
C ASP A 242 11.29 5.94 13.92
N ASN A 243 12.40 6.68 14.01
CA ASN A 243 12.38 8.11 14.28
C ASN A 243 11.74 8.91 13.13
N ALA A 244 11.63 8.34 11.93
CA ALA A 244 11.00 8.99 10.80
C ALA A 244 9.48 9.09 10.97
N THR A 245 8.85 8.04 11.51
CA THR A 245 7.39 7.92 11.67
C THR A 245 6.92 8.20 13.10
N GLY A 246 7.81 8.11 14.08
CA GLY A 246 7.44 8.15 15.49
C GLY A 246 6.81 6.84 16.00
N LEU A 247 6.90 5.75 15.22
CA LEU A 247 6.42 4.44 15.63
C LEU A 247 7.54 3.64 16.32
N MET A 248 7.16 2.77 17.25
CA MET A 248 8.04 1.80 17.89
C MET A 248 7.48 0.39 17.68
N TRP A 249 8.37 -0.52 17.35
CA TRP A 249 8.06 -1.88 16.90
C TRP A 249 8.70 -2.91 17.81
N SER A 250 8.05 -4.07 17.97
CA SER A 250 8.73 -5.24 18.51
C SER A 250 9.82 -5.71 17.53
N GLN A 251 11.02 -5.97 18.04
CA GLN A 251 12.13 -6.46 17.21
C GLN A 251 11.87 -7.89 16.72
N ALA A 252 11.27 -8.74 17.55
CA ALA A 252 10.80 -10.06 17.15
C ALA A 252 9.36 -10.01 16.62
N ASP A 253 9.04 -10.95 15.74
CA ASP A 253 7.65 -11.27 15.38
C ASP A 253 7.04 -12.28 16.36
N SER A 254 5.83 -12.76 16.06
CA SER A 254 5.10 -13.71 16.90
C SER A 254 5.82 -15.06 17.10
N GLY A 255 6.79 -15.40 16.25
CA GLY A 255 7.46 -16.69 16.26
C GLY A 255 6.51 -17.89 16.05
N GLY A 256 7.04 -19.09 16.24
CA GLY A 256 6.24 -20.33 16.28
C GLY A 256 5.48 -20.61 14.98
N SER A 257 4.19 -20.92 15.11
CA SER A 257 3.26 -21.08 13.98
C SER A 257 2.50 -19.78 13.74
N GLY A 258 2.13 -19.53 12.49
CA GLY A 258 1.27 -18.40 12.14
C GLY A 258 -0.09 -18.44 12.85
N LEU A 259 -0.75 -17.29 12.90
CA LEU A 259 -2.02 -17.06 13.57
C LEU A 259 -3.09 -16.73 12.53
N ASN A 260 -4.31 -17.23 12.69
CA ASN A 260 -5.43 -16.67 11.94
C ASN A 260 -5.73 -15.23 12.42
N TRP A 261 -6.58 -14.50 11.70
CA TRP A 261 -6.72 -13.07 11.97
C TRP A 261 -7.33 -12.76 13.35
N GLU A 262 -8.32 -13.55 13.80
CA GLU A 262 -8.89 -13.43 15.15
C GLU A 262 -7.84 -13.74 16.23
N GLN A 263 -7.04 -14.79 16.02
CA GLN A 263 -5.95 -15.17 16.91
C GLN A 263 -4.85 -14.10 16.96
N ALA A 264 -4.55 -13.44 15.85
CA ALA A 264 -3.61 -12.32 15.80
C ALA A 264 -4.05 -11.17 16.70
N LEU A 265 -5.32 -10.76 16.61
CA LEU A 265 -5.90 -9.72 17.47
C LEU A 265 -5.91 -10.13 18.95
N ALA A 266 -6.27 -11.38 19.26
CA ALA A 266 -6.23 -11.91 20.62
C ALA A 266 -4.79 -12.01 21.19
N TRP A 267 -3.81 -12.32 20.33
CA TRP A 267 -2.40 -12.39 20.71
C TRP A 267 -1.88 -11.02 21.14
N VAL A 268 -2.25 -9.94 20.45
CA VAL A 268 -1.92 -8.56 20.88
C VAL A 268 -2.46 -8.26 22.28
N GLN A 269 -3.72 -8.61 22.55
CA GLN A 269 -4.31 -8.41 23.88
C GLN A 269 -3.56 -9.19 24.97
N THR A 270 -3.12 -10.40 24.64
CA THR A 270 -2.29 -11.22 25.54
C THR A 270 -0.96 -10.53 25.83
N LYS A 271 -0.25 -10.05 24.80
CA LYS A 271 1.02 -9.33 24.96
C LYS A 271 0.88 -8.05 25.79
N ASN A 272 -0.24 -7.35 25.66
CA ASN A 272 -0.53 -6.19 26.49
C ASN A 272 -0.76 -6.54 27.96
N SER A 273 -1.51 -7.62 28.24
CA SER A 273 -1.71 -8.09 29.63
C SER A 273 -0.43 -8.60 30.29
N GLU A 274 0.52 -9.10 29.49
CA GLU A 274 1.85 -9.54 29.93
C GLU A 274 2.83 -8.37 30.16
N ASN A 275 2.44 -7.13 29.82
CA ASN A 275 3.33 -5.96 29.78
C ASN A 275 4.60 -6.27 28.94
N TYR A 276 4.41 -6.89 27.78
CA TYR A 276 5.47 -7.39 26.92
C TYR A 276 6.46 -6.27 26.56
N LEU A 277 7.75 -6.53 26.77
CA LEU A 277 8.84 -5.55 26.59
C LEU A 277 8.64 -4.25 27.38
N GLY A 278 7.93 -4.30 28.51
CA GLY A 278 7.68 -3.13 29.36
C GLY A 278 6.50 -2.25 28.90
N HIS A 279 5.71 -2.71 27.94
CA HIS A 279 4.61 -1.95 27.34
C HIS A 279 3.31 -2.76 27.29
N ASN A 280 2.17 -2.05 27.37
CA ASN A 280 0.83 -2.65 27.43
C ASN A 280 -0.19 -1.99 26.47
N ASP A 281 0.31 -1.21 25.53
CA ASP A 281 -0.40 -0.45 24.50
C ASP A 281 0.07 -0.84 23.09
N TRP A 282 0.55 -2.07 22.93
CA TRP A 282 0.81 -2.66 21.62
C TRP A 282 -0.47 -2.81 20.82
N ARG A 283 -0.35 -2.71 19.52
CA ARG A 283 -1.42 -2.94 18.55
C ARG A 283 -0.90 -3.74 17.36
N LEU A 284 -1.83 -4.37 16.65
CA LEU A 284 -1.57 -4.91 15.31
C LEU A 284 -1.49 -3.71 14.35
N PRO A 285 -0.42 -3.54 13.55
CA PRO A 285 -0.29 -2.41 12.64
C PRO A 285 -1.42 -2.40 11.62
N ASP A 286 -1.84 -1.22 11.19
CA ASP A 286 -2.67 -1.11 9.99
C ASP A 286 -1.86 -1.47 8.73
N ALA A 287 -2.54 -1.58 7.58
CA ALA A 287 -1.92 -1.97 6.32
C ALA A 287 -0.78 -1.03 5.87
N LYS A 288 -0.90 0.27 6.10
CA LYS A 288 0.07 1.29 5.67
C LYS A 288 1.24 1.40 6.64
N GLU A 289 0.99 1.25 7.94
CA GLU A 289 2.05 1.13 8.93
C GLU A 289 2.92 -0.10 8.67
N LEU A 290 2.29 -1.26 8.41
CA LEU A 290 3.03 -2.49 8.12
C LEU A 290 3.82 -2.37 6.81
N GLN A 291 3.25 -1.71 5.79
CA GLN A 291 3.96 -1.43 4.53
C GLN A 291 5.13 -0.45 4.71
N SER A 292 5.04 0.46 5.68
CA SER A 292 6.05 1.49 5.89
C SER A 292 7.42 0.93 6.29
N ILE A 293 7.49 -0.25 6.88
CA ILE A 293 8.73 -0.93 7.29
C ILE A 293 9.27 -1.89 6.24
N VAL A 294 8.63 -2.03 5.08
CA VAL A 294 9.15 -2.84 3.97
C VAL A 294 10.41 -2.18 3.40
N ASP A 295 11.46 -2.98 3.24
CA ASP A 295 12.66 -2.61 2.49
C ASP A 295 12.63 -3.26 1.10
N TYR A 296 12.19 -2.48 0.11
CA TYR A 296 12.08 -2.91 -1.29
C TYR A 296 13.44 -3.16 -1.97
N THR A 297 14.57 -2.88 -1.31
CA THR A 297 15.90 -3.22 -1.82
C THR A 297 16.34 -4.64 -1.44
N ARG A 298 15.53 -5.35 -0.63
CA ARG A 298 15.84 -6.66 -0.05
C ARG A 298 14.83 -7.70 -0.50
N SER A 299 15.29 -8.94 -0.61
CA SER A 299 14.42 -10.08 -0.88
C SER A 299 15.11 -11.39 -0.52
N PRO A 300 14.35 -12.49 -0.38
CA PRO A 300 14.95 -13.82 -0.18
C PRO A 300 15.92 -14.22 -1.30
N ASN A 301 15.68 -13.80 -2.54
CA ASN A 301 16.54 -14.13 -3.70
C ASN A 301 17.75 -13.22 -3.84
N THR A 302 17.66 -11.97 -3.40
CA THR A 302 18.71 -10.97 -3.63
C THR A 302 19.66 -10.86 -2.43
N THR A 303 19.12 -10.92 -1.21
CA THR A 303 19.87 -10.66 0.02
C THR A 303 19.85 -11.83 1.00
N ASN A 304 19.22 -12.96 0.66
CA ASN A 304 18.99 -14.09 1.56
C ASN A 304 18.35 -13.67 2.90
N SER A 305 17.43 -12.71 2.84
CA SER A 305 16.74 -12.16 4.01
C SER A 305 15.30 -11.80 3.66
N ALA A 306 14.50 -11.54 4.69
CA ALA A 306 13.20 -10.91 4.51
C ALA A 306 13.36 -9.48 3.93
N ALA A 307 12.31 -8.96 3.30
CA ALA A 307 12.22 -7.60 2.74
C ALA A 307 12.00 -6.54 3.85
N ILE A 308 12.90 -6.51 4.84
CA ILE A 308 12.88 -5.61 6.00
C ILE A 308 14.32 -5.31 6.43
N ASP A 309 14.51 -4.21 7.16
CA ASP A 309 15.80 -3.86 7.75
C ASP A 309 16.35 -4.98 8.67
N PRO A 310 17.66 -5.33 8.59
CA PRO A 310 18.28 -6.38 9.40
C PRO A 310 18.21 -6.19 10.93
N LEU A 311 17.83 -5.01 11.42
CA LEU A 311 17.56 -4.81 12.84
C LEU A 311 16.38 -5.68 13.30
N PHE A 312 15.41 -5.96 12.42
CA PHE A 312 14.26 -6.79 12.74
C PHE A 312 14.58 -8.28 12.62
N ASN A 313 14.10 -9.05 13.59
CA ASN A 313 14.14 -10.51 13.54
C ASN A 313 12.87 -11.02 12.85
N SER A 314 13.03 -11.74 11.74
CA SER A 314 11.95 -12.42 11.05
C SER A 314 12.12 -13.93 11.17
N THR A 315 11.06 -14.62 11.59
CA THR A 315 11.03 -16.08 11.65
C THR A 315 11.26 -16.67 10.27
N GLN A 316 12.17 -17.62 10.17
CA GLN A 316 12.41 -18.37 8.93
C GLN A 316 11.38 -19.49 8.79
N ILE A 317 10.77 -19.60 7.61
CA ILE A 317 9.78 -20.62 7.28
C ILE A 317 10.23 -21.43 6.05
N THR A 318 9.48 -22.49 5.75
CA THR A 318 9.58 -23.22 4.49
C THR A 318 8.35 -22.90 3.66
N ASN A 319 8.53 -22.34 2.47
CA ASN A 319 7.43 -22.00 1.57
C ASN A 319 6.87 -23.25 0.83
N PRO A 320 5.76 -23.14 0.09
CA PRO A 320 5.17 -24.27 -0.65
C PRO A 320 6.06 -24.87 -1.75
N ALA A 321 7.12 -24.17 -2.18
CA ALA A 321 8.14 -24.69 -3.08
C ALA A 321 9.27 -25.45 -2.36
N ASN A 322 9.13 -25.70 -1.06
CA ASN A 322 10.15 -26.30 -0.17
C ASN A 322 11.45 -25.48 -0.08
N GLN A 323 11.33 -24.15 -0.14
CA GLN A 323 12.47 -23.24 -0.02
C GLN A 323 12.46 -22.54 1.34
N THR A 324 13.66 -22.21 1.83
CA THR A 324 13.81 -21.25 2.93
C THR A 324 13.23 -19.90 2.53
N ASP A 325 12.35 -19.37 3.38
CA ASP A 325 11.62 -18.13 3.14
C ASP A 325 11.24 -17.43 4.45
N TYR A 326 10.47 -16.35 4.32
CA TYR A 326 9.96 -15.54 5.42
C TYR A 326 8.45 -15.33 5.31
N PRO A 327 7.74 -15.16 6.43
CA PRO A 327 6.29 -15.19 6.44
C PRO A 327 5.66 -13.92 5.89
N PHE A 328 4.34 -13.99 5.72
CA PHE A 328 3.49 -12.83 5.55
C PHE A 328 3.00 -12.38 6.92
N TYR A 329 2.68 -11.09 7.05
CA TYR A 329 2.31 -10.47 8.31
C TYR A 329 0.92 -9.87 8.21
N TRP A 330 0.07 -10.16 9.20
CA TRP A 330 -1.26 -9.59 9.27
C TRP A 330 -1.21 -8.09 9.58
N ALA A 331 -2.07 -7.33 8.89
CA ALA A 331 -2.51 -6.02 9.32
C ALA A 331 -3.84 -6.11 10.08
N SER A 332 -4.16 -5.09 10.86
CA SER A 332 -5.45 -4.91 11.54
C SER A 332 -6.59 -4.48 10.61
N THR A 333 -6.28 -4.31 9.32
CA THR A 333 -7.17 -3.84 8.26
C THR A 333 -7.89 -5.00 7.58
N THR A 334 -9.20 -4.87 7.38
CA THR A 334 -10.02 -5.77 6.56
C THR A 334 -9.93 -5.39 5.08
N HIS A 335 -9.84 -6.38 4.19
CA HIS A 335 -9.95 -6.17 2.74
C HIS A 335 -11.37 -6.52 2.28
N LEU A 336 -12.12 -5.52 1.80
CA LEU A 336 -13.50 -5.71 1.39
C LEU A 336 -13.57 -6.14 -0.08
N ALA A 337 -14.52 -7.00 -0.40
CA ALA A 337 -14.90 -7.34 -1.77
C ALA A 337 -16.39 -7.05 -1.98
N ILE A 338 -16.83 -6.93 -3.23
CA ILE A 338 -18.25 -6.76 -3.58
C ILE A 338 -18.64 -7.73 -4.69
N ASP A 339 -19.83 -8.32 -4.57
CA ASP A 339 -20.42 -9.17 -5.61
C ASP A 339 -21.29 -8.39 -6.60
N THR A 340 -21.77 -9.05 -7.66
CA THR A 340 -22.62 -8.44 -8.69
C THR A 340 -24.00 -8.02 -8.20
N ALA A 341 -24.45 -8.55 -7.06
CA ALA A 341 -25.68 -8.14 -6.40
C ALA A 341 -25.47 -6.93 -5.47
N GLY A 342 -24.23 -6.45 -5.32
CA GLY A 342 -23.86 -5.32 -4.46
C GLY A 342 -23.64 -5.70 -3.00
N ASN A 343 -23.55 -6.99 -2.67
CA ASN A 343 -23.26 -7.44 -1.32
C ASN A 343 -21.77 -7.29 -1.03
N VAL A 344 -21.44 -6.63 0.08
CA VAL A 344 -20.06 -6.49 0.55
C VAL A 344 -19.68 -7.72 1.37
N ASN A 345 -18.54 -8.32 1.02
CA ASN A 345 -17.90 -9.40 1.75
C ASN A 345 -16.67 -8.87 2.51
N ALA A 346 -16.56 -9.21 3.79
CA ALA A 346 -15.47 -8.81 4.68
C ALA A 346 -14.62 -9.99 5.17
N SER A 347 -14.58 -11.10 4.43
CA SER A 347 -13.92 -12.34 4.83
C SER A 347 -12.40 -12.31 4.74
N GLU A 348 -11.82 -11.26 4.17
CA GLU A 348 -10.39 -11.17 3.90
C GLU A 348 -9.72 -10.15 4.83
N GLY A 349 -8.56 -10.50 5.38
CA GLY A 349 -7.67 -9.58 6.09
C GLY A 349 -6.54 -9.14 5.17
N VAL A 350 -6.01 -7.94 5.36
CA VAL A 350 -4.82 -7.47 4.62
C VAL A 350 -3.56 -8.08 5.22
N TYR A 351 -2.64 -8.53 4.37
CA TYR A 351 -1.27 -8.90 4.77
C TYR A 351 -0.22 -8.20 3.91
N VAL A 352 1.00 -8.09 4.46
CA VAL A 352 2.21 -7.73 3.72
C VAL A 352 3.18 -8.92 3.70
N ALA A 353 3.68 -9.27 2.52
CA ALA A 353 4.62 -10.37 2.34
C ALA A 353 6.05 -9.89 2.53
N PHE A 354 6.77 -10.38 3.54
CA PHE A 354 8.19 -10.08 3.73
C PHE A 354 9.10 -11.15 3.12
N GLY A 355 8.58 -12.34 2.84
CA GLY A 355 9.18 -13.34 1.97
C GLY A 355 8.61 -13.33 0.55
N ARG A 356 8.88 -14.38 -0.23
CA ARG A 356 8.36 -14.51 -1.60
C ARG A 356 6.84 -14.63 -1.60
N ALA A 357 6.18 -13.89 -2.47
CA ALA A 357 4.73 -13.96 -2.61
C ALA A 357 4.36 -14.99 -3.68
N MET A 358 4.14 -16.23 -3.23
CA MET A 358 4.06 -17.40 -4.08
C MET A 358 2.72 -17.48 -4.84
N GLY A 359 2.78 -18.07 -6.04
CA GLY A 359 1.63 -18.39 -6.87
C GLY A 359 1.89 -19.69 -7.64
N TYR A 360 0.86 -20.51 -7.76
CA TYR A 360 0.91 -21.79 -8.46
C TYR A 360 0.58 -21.62 -9.94
N MET A 361 1.61 -21.50 -10.78
CA MET A 361 1.47 -21.32 -12.23
C MET A 361 2.27 -22.36 -13.00
N ASN A 362 1.69 -22.85 -14.10
CA ASN A 362 2.32 -23.86 -14.97
C ASN A 362 2.81 -25.09 -14.17
N ASN A 363 1.95 -25.61 -13.28
CA ASN A 363 2.23 -26.76 -12.41
C ASN A 363 3.44 -26.59 -11.48
N SER A 364 3.71 -25.36 -11.02
CA SER A 364 4.82 -25.08 -10.11
C SER A 364 4.57 -23.81 -9.29
N TRP A 365 5.06 -23.80 -8.06
CA TRP A 365 5.09 -22.61 -7.20
C TRP A 365 6.20 -21.66 -7.64
N LYS A 366 5.86 -20.38 -7.82
CA LYS A 366 6.78 -19.31 -8.21
C LYS A 366 6.49 -18.05 -7.43
N ASP A 367 7.49 -17.23 -7.18
CA ASP A 367 7.27 -15.86 -6.72
C ASP A 367 6.66 -15.03 -7.85
N VAL A 368 5.42 -14.58 -7.66
CA VAL A 368 4.64 -13.91 -8.72
C VAL A 368 4.32 -12.46 -8.39
N HIS A 369 4.35 -12.07 -7.11
CA HIS A 369 4.08 -10.68 -6.69
C HIS A 369 5.28 -10.00 -6.04
N GLY A 370 6.28 -10.76 -5.58
CA GLY A 370 7.50 -10.26 -4.97
C GLY A 370 7.43 -9.99 -3.47
N ALA A 371 8.57 -10.14 -2.80
CA ALA A 371 8.74 -9.76 -1.40
C ALA A 371 8.58 -8.24 -1.24
N GLY A 372 7.62 -7.82 -0.43
CA GLY A 372 7.16 -6.44 -0.27
C GLY A 372 5.78 -6.16 -0.86
N CYS A 373 5.12 -7.14 -1.49
CA CYS A 373 3.74 -7.00 -1.94
C CYS A 373 2.77 -6.94 -0.75
N GLN A 374 1.64 -6.25 -0.96
CA GLN A 374 0.51 -6.23 -0.04
C GLN A 374 -0.68 -6.86 -0.73
N ARG A 375 -1.29 -7.85 -0.08
CA ARG A 375 -2.44 -8.59 -0.57
C ARG A 375 -3.42 -8.89 0.57
N SER A 376 -4.25 -9.91 0.39
CA SER A 376 -5.26 -10.30 1.36
C SER A 376 -5.39 -11.83 1.39
N ASP A 377 -5.74 -12.35 2.56
CA ASP A 377 -6.03 -13.76 2.79
C ASP A 377 -7.36 -13.91 3.55
N PRO A 378 -8.04 -15.07 3.47
CA PRO A 378 -9.18 -15.35 4.33
C PRO A 378 -8.80 -15.24 5.80
N LYS A 379 -9.63 -14.58 6.61
CA LYS A 379 -9.40 -14.39 8.05
C LYS A 379 -9.45 -15.69 8.86
N SER A 380 -10.12 -16.71 8.33
CA SER A 380 -10.32 -18.02 8.95
C SER A 380 -10.49 -19.11 7.87
N GLY A 381 -10.34 -20.37 8.27
CA GLY A 381 -10.51 -21.53 7.40
C GLY A 381 -9.33 -22.49 7.46
N ASP A 382 -9.20 -23.31 6.42
CA ASP A 382 -8.14 -24.31 6.29
C ASP A 382 -7.34 -24.07 4.99
N PRO A 383 -6.03 -23.76 5.07
CA PRO A 383 -5.16 -23.56 3.92
C PRO A 383 -5.14 -24.78 2.98
N ALA A 384 -5.35 -25.99 3.50
CA ALA A 384 -5.41 -27.21 2.70
C ALA A 384 -6.58 -27.22 1.69
N SER A 385 -7.57 -26.33 1.86
CA SER A 385 -8.64 -26.10 0.89
C SER A 385 -8.15 -25.43 -0.40
N TYR A 386 -6.91 -24.91 -0.41
CA TYR A 386 -6.30 -24.18 -1.52
C TYR A 386 -4.98 -24.84 -1.97
N PRO A 387 -4.99 -26.12 -2.38
CA PRO A 387 -3.75 -26.85 -2.70
C PRO A 387 -2.92 -26.22 -3.84
N ASN A 388 -3.57 -25.42 -4.70
CA ASN A 388 -2.96 -24.69 -5.81
C ASN A 388 -3.17 -23.17 -5.69
N GLY A 389 -3.43 -22.67 -4.47
CA GLY A 389 -3.74 -21.27 -4.23
C GLY A 389 -5.10 -20.82 -4.81
N ARG A 390 -5.28 -19.50 -4.93
CA ARG A 390 -6.52 -18.85 -5.39
C ARG A 390 -6.28 -17.82 -6.49
N GLY A 391 -7.26 -17.70 -7.39
CA GLY A 391 -7.28 -16.65 -8.41
C GLY A 391 -6.39 -16.97 -9.62
N PRO A 392 -6.26 -16.02 -10.57
CA PRO A 392 -5.67 -16.29 -11.89
C PRO A 392 -4.21 -16.75 -11.87
N GLN A 393 -3.45 -16.40 -10.83
CA GLN A 393 -2.03 -16.75 -10.67
C GLN A 393 -1.81 -17.84 -9.62
N GLY A 394 -2.90 -18.42 -9.07
CA GLY A 394 -2.83 -19.44 -8.02
C GLY A 394 -2.17 -18.91 -6.74
N ASP A 395 -2.52 -17.69 -6.33
CA ASP A 395 -1.90 -17.00 -5.20
C ASP A 395 -1.97 -17.87 -3.94
N GLU A 396 -0.84 -18.02 -3.24
CA GLU A 396 -0.76 -18.76 -1.98
C GLU A 396 -1.78 -18.23 -0.96
N VAL A 397 -2.47 -19.15 -0.30
CA VAL A 397 -3.43 -18.85 0.76
C VAL A 397 -2.89 -19.43 2.05
N ASN A 398 -2.42 -18.56 2.95
CA ASN A 398 -1.80 -18.99 4.21
C ASN A 398 -2.81 -19.11 5.34
N ILE A 399 -3.73 -18.15 5.48
CA ILE A 399 -4.68 -17.97 6.61
C ILE A 399 -3.99 -17.76 7.97
N TYR A 400 -2.91 -18.49 8.24
CA TYR A 400 -2.08 -18.41 9.43
C TYR A 400 -0.85 -17.56 9.13
N ASN A 401 -1.02 -16.24 9.19
CA ASN A 401 0.06 -15.26 8.99
C ASN A 401 0.65 -14.79 10.33
N TYR A 402 1.84 -14.18 10.29
CA TYR A 402 2.58 -13.79 11.48
C TYR A 402 2.19 -12.38 11.93
N VAL A 403 2.60 -12.01 13.15
CA VAL A 403 2.32 -10.69 13.73
C VAL A 403 3.61 -10.00 14.15
N ARG A 404 3.71 -8.70 13.88
CA ARG A 404 4.72 -7.82 14.47
C ARG A 404 3.98 -6.69 15.18
N LEU A 405 4.32 -6.46 16.45
CA LEU A 405 3.64 -5.44 17.25
C LEU A 405 4.19 -4.07 16.90
N VAL A 406 3.30 -3.07 16.96
CA VAL A 406 3.64 -1.67 16.85
C VAL A 406 2.94 -0.89 17.96
N ARG A 407 3.50 0.27 18.31
CA ARG A 407 2.92 1.29 19.20
C ARG A 407 3.47 2.65 18.79
N ASP A 408 2.94 3.71 19.36
CA ASP A 408 3.54 5.03 19.23
C ASP A 408 4.76 5.15 20.17
N ALA A 409 5.85 5.74 19.70
CA ALA A 409 6.99 6.11 20.53
C ALA A 409 6.62 7.38 21.32
N GLY A 410 6.69 7.34 22.66
CA GLY A 410 6.17 8.39 23.52
C GLY A 410 6.65 9.83 23.18
N ASN A 411 5.72 10.79 23.31
CA ASN A 411 5.81 12.26 23.09
C ASN A 411 5.90 12.81 21.65
N ALA A 412 5.66 12.02 20.59
CA ALA A 412 5.44 12.60 19.27
C ALA A 412 3.99 13.11 19.14
N SER A 413 3.77 14.41 19.33
CA SER A 413 2.55 15.06 18.85
C SER A 413 2.69 15.20 17.32
N PRO A 414 1.79 14.63 16.50
CA PRO A 414 1.88 14.71 15.05
C PRO A 414 1.36 16.07 14.59
N ALA A 415 2.18 17.11 14.79
CA ALA A 415 1.97 18.39 14.14
C ALA A 415 3.20 18.64 13.26
N LEU A 416 3.15 18.11 12.03
CA LEU A 416 3.98 18.65 10.97
C LEU A 416 3.55 20.11 10.77
N SER A 417 4.36 21.05 11.25
CA SER A 417 4.23 22.44 10.84
C SER A 417 4.72 22.55 9.39
N VAL A 418 3.83 22.32 8.43
CA VAL A 418 4.11 22.57 7.02
C VAL A 418 4.23 24.08 6.85
N THR A 419 5.46 24.57 6.84
CA THR A 419 5.73 25.97 6.45
C THR A 419 5.67 25.99 4.93
N ILE A 420 4.55 26.42 4.37
CA ILE A 420 4.48 26.78 2.95
C ILE A 420 5.40 28.00 2.81
N ALA A 421 6.55 27.83 2.16
CA ALA A 421 7.31 28.96 1.64
C ALA A 421 6.42 29.64 0.60
N ALA A 422 5.72 30.70 1.02
CA ALA A 422 5.09 31.63 0.10
C ALA A 422 6.23 32.39 -0.58
N ASP A 423 6.77 31.84 -1.67
CA ASP A 423 7.62 32.62 -2.54
C ASP A 423 6.78 33.75 -3.15
N SER A 424 7.30 34.96 -2.97
CA SER A 424 6.67 36.24 -3.20
C SER A 424 6.03 36.34 -4.59
N VAL A 425 4.70 36.41 -4.63
CA VAL A 425 3.98 36.99 -5.77
C VAL A 425 4.22 38.50 -5.70
N SER A 426 5.07 39.02 -6.56
CA SER A 426 5.25 40.45 -6.73
C SER A 426 3.97 41.05 -7.33
N GLU A 427 3.16 41.72 -6.51
CA GLU A 427 2.13 42.62 -7.01
C GLU A 427 2.81 43.83 -7.66
N ASN A 428 2.81 43.85 -8.99
CA ASN A 428 3.18 45.03 -9.75
C ASN A 428 1.96 45.96 -9.76
N ALA A 429 1.83 46.81 -8.74
CA ALA A 429 0.85 47.89 -8.72
C ALA A 429 1.26 48.94 -9.76
N GLY A 430 0.63 48.90 -10.93
CA GLY A 430 0.69 49.98 -11.91
C GLY A 430 0.07 51.24 -11.34
N SER A 431 0.90 52.25 -11.09
CA SER A 431 0.45 53.59 -10.75
C SER A 431 -0.20 54.24 -11.97
N ALA A 432 -1.47 54.61 -11.84
CA ALA A 432 -2.09 55.61 -12.68
C ALA A 432 -1.52 56.99 -12.33
N ALA A 433 -1.02 57.70 -13.36
CA ALA A 433 -0.99 59.15 -13.47
C ALA A 433 -1.04 59.52 -14.94
#